data_AF-A0AAD1Z277-F1
#
_entry.id   AF-A0AAD1Z277-F1
#
_cell.length_a   1.000
_cell.length_b   1.000
_cell.length_c   1.000
_cell.angle_alpha   90.00
_cell.angle_beta   90.00
_cell.angle_gamma   90.00
#
_symmetry.space_group_name_H-M   'P 1'
#
loop_
_entity.id
_entity.type
_entity.pdbx_description
1 polymer ?
#
loop_
_entity_poly.entity_id
_entity_poly.type
_entity_poly.pdbx_seq_one_letter_code
_entity_poly.pdbx_strand_id
1 'polypeptide(L)'
;MSIGKSIADAGTMTSDLSKSSSAIRSIFVILDRKSKIDPDNPEGPEQMIFQGLSLKIEAGKIVALVGQSGSGKSTVLGLIERFYDPIQGSDLIYDYFRASTPSISGPLFWD
;
A
#
# COMPACT_ATOMS: atom_id res chain seq x y z
N MET A 1 19.45 54.88 13.94
CA MET A 1 18.56 53.78 14.38
C MET A 1 17.58 54.36 15.40
N SER A 2 16.27 54.27 15.16
CA SER A 2 15.25 54.81 16.07
C SER A 2 14.77 53.72 17.03
N ILE A 3 14.78 54.00 18.33
CA ILE A 3 14.35 53.09 19.42
C ILE A 3 12.96 52.49 19.17
N GLY A 4 12.06 53.23 18.52
CA GLY A 4 10.74 52.74 18.14
C GLY A 4 10.76 51.55 17.17
N LYS A 5 11.77 51.47 16.28
CA LYS A 5 11.95 50.31 15.39
C LYS A 5 12.36 49.07 16.19
N SER A 6 13.29 49.21 17.13
CA SER A 6 13.75 48.10 17.98
C SER A 6 12.62 47.51 18.84
N ILE A 7 11.71 48.35 19.33
CA ILE A 7 10.53 47.90 20.08
C ILE A 7 9.53 47.18 19.16
N ALA A 8 9.28 47.73 17.97
CA ALA A 8 8.40 47.10 16.99
C ALA A 8 8.93 45.72 16.54
N ASP A 9 10.24 45.62 16.28
CA ASP A 9 10.90 44.37 15.91
C ASP A 9 10.80 43.33 17.05
N ALA A 10 10.95 43.74 18.32
CA ALA A 10 10.76 42.83 19.46
C ALA A 10 9.29 42.37 19.60
N GLY A 11 8.33 43.25 19.33
CA GLY A 11 6.90 42.95 19.37
C GLY A 11 6.43 42.00 18.28
N THR A 12 7.04 42.04 17.09
CA THR A 12 6.73 41.08 16.01
C THR A 12 7.36 39.72 16.28
N MET A 13 8.59 39.70 16.82
CA MET A 13 9.31 38.46 17.17
C MET A 13 8.57 37.59 18.21
N THR A 14 7.87 38.20 19.18
CA THR A 14 7.06 37.41 20.14
C THR A 14 5.85 36.74 19.49
N SER A 15 5.29 37.34 18.44
CA SER A 15 4.20 36.75 17.65
C SER A 15 4.69 35.54 16.85
N ASP A 16 5.88 35.68 16.24
CA ASP A 16 6.51 34.62 15.46
C ASP A 16 6.89 33.41 16.33
N LEU A 17 7.36 33.64 17.56
CA LEU A 17 7.62 32.57 18.53
C LEU A 17 6.33 31.85 18.95
N SER A 18 5.27 32.60 19.21
CA SER A 18 3.98 32.03 19.61
C SER A 18 3.35 31.19 18.48
N LYS A 19 3.40 31.67 17.23
CA LYS A 19 2.88 30.96 16.05
C LYS A 19 3.73 29.74 15.68
N SER A 20 5.05 29.85 15.78
CA SER A 20 5.97 28.75 15.44
C SER A 20 5.97 27.61 16.47
N SER A 21 5.48 27.85 17.70
CA SER A 21 5.36 26.80 18.73
C SER A 21 4.55 25.58 18.26
N SER A 22 3.46 25.78 17.53
CA SER A 22 2.65 24.69 16.93
C SER A 22 3.42 23.91 15.86
N ALA A 23 4.22 24.60 15.05
CA ALA A 23 5.05 23.96 14.02
C ALA A 23 6.18 23.14 14.67
N ILE A 24 6.87 23.71 15.66
CA ILE A 24 7.92 23.04 16.42
C ILE A 24 7.35 21.81 17.16
N ARG A 25 6.13 21.90 17.71
CA ARG A 25 5.46 20.77 18.35
C ARG A 25 5.25 19.60 17.38
N SER A 26 4.85 19.86 16.13
CA SER A 26 4.72 18.81 15.11
C SER A 26 6.05 18.12 14.80
N ILE A 27 7.15 18.87 14.78
CA ILE A 27 8.49 18.31 14.61
C ILE A 27 8.83 17.40 15.78
N PHE A 28 8.67 17.87 17.03
CA PHE A 28 8.95 17.07 18.21
C PHE A 28 8.07 15.83 18.31
N VAL A 29 6.79 15.90 17.91
CA VAL A 29 5.91 14.71 17.83
C VAL A 29 6.47 13.65 16.86
N ILE A 30 7.08 14.09 15.75
CA ILE A 30 7.71 13.16 14.81
C ILE A 30 9.04 12.64 15.36
N LEU A 31 9.86 13.49 16.00
CA LEU A 31 11.17 13.09 16.54
C LEU A 31 11.05 12.15 17.74
N ASP A 32 10.07 12.35 18.61
CA ASP A 32 9.81 11.49 19.78
C ASP A 32 9.11 10.18 19.41
N ARG A 33 8.76 9.98 18.12
CA ARG A 33 8.12 8.74 17.69
C ARG A 33 9.10 7.57 17.86
N LYS A 34 8.66 6.51 18.54
CA LYS A 34 9.38 5.24 18.51
C LYS A 34 9.13 4.54 17.18
N SER A 35 10.20 4.14 16.50
CA SER A 35 10.11 3.27 15.32
C SER A 35 9.55 1.90 15.72
N LYS A 36 8.68 1.34 14.89
CA LYS A 36 8.24 -0.07 14.99
C LYS A 36 9.16 -1.02 14.21
N ILE A 37 10.13 -0.47 13.48
CA ILE A 37 11.13 -1.23 12.72
C ILE A 37 12.25 -1.55 13.70
N ASP A 38 12.48 -2.84 13.88
CA ASP A 38 13.61 -3.37 14.63
C ASP A 38 14.87 -3.31 13.73
N PRO A 39 15.93 -2.58 14.13
CA PRO A 39 17.15 -2.49 13.33
C PRO A 39 17.86 -3.83 13.15
N ASP A 40 17.65 -4.80 14.05
CA ASP A 40 18.25 -6.13 13.99
C ASP A 40 17.42 -7.11 13.15
N ASN A 41 16.23 -6.70 12.69
CA ASN A 41 15.37 -7.47 11.80
C ASN A 41 15.08 -6.68 10.50
N PRO A 42 15.95 -6.80 9.48
CA PRO A 42 15.80 -6.05 8.22
C PRO A 42 14.57 -6.45 7.41
N GLU A 43 13.98 -7.63 7.65
CA GLU A 43 12.75 -8.07 6.99
C GLU A 43 11.49 -7.43 7.62
N GLY A 44 11.65 -6.79 8.77
CA GLY A 44 10.56 -6.15 9.50
C GLY A 44 9.69 -7.16 10.25
N PRO A 45 8.65 -6.69 10.96
CA PRO A 45 7.78 -7.56 11.73
C PRO A 45 7.04 -8.54 10.80
N GLU A 46 7.15 -9.84 11.07
CA GLU A 46 6.35 -10.88 10.39
C GLU A 46 4.87 -10.71 10.76
N GLN A 47 4.16 -9.90 9.99
CA GLN A 47 2.72 -9.74 10.13
C GLN A 47 2.02 -10.65 9.11
N MET A 48 1.45 -11.74 9.61
CA MET A 48 0.64 -12.64 8.79
C MET A 48 -0.66 -11.95 8.35
N ILE A 49 -0.83 -11.76 7.04
CA ILE A 49 -2.02 -11.12 6.45
C ILE A 49 -3.18 -12.11 6.33
N PHE A 50 -2.89 -13.37 5.98
CA PHE A 50 -3.89 -14.42 5.81
C PHE A 50 -3.52 -15.70 6.54
N GLN A 51 -4.51 -16.33 7.17
CA GLN A 51 -4.41 -17.67 7.75
C GLN A 51 -5.42 -18.57 7.05
N GLY A 52 -4.95 -19.44 6.14
CA GLY A 52 -5.80 -20.40 5.43
C GLY A 52 -6.74 -19.77 4.39
N LEU A 53 -6.28 -18.77 3.63
CA LEU A 53 -7.06 -18.18 2.53
C LEU A 53 -7.31 -19.23 1.44
N SER A 54 -8.58 -19.50 1.13
CA SER A 54 -9.00 -20.34 0.02
C SER A 54 -10.03 -19.60 -0.82
N LEU A 55 -9.75 -19.45 -2.12
CA LEU A 55 -10.60 -18.73 -3.07
C LEU A 55 -10.77 -19.60 -4.32
N LYS A 56 -12.03 -19.80 -4.72
CA LYS A 56 -12.39 -20.44 -5.99
C LYS A 56 -13.14 -19.44 -6.84
N ILE A 57 -12.57 -19.09 -7.99
CA ILE A 57 -13.18 -18.16 -8.95
C ILE A 57 -13.41 -18.95 -10.24
N GLU A 58 -14.68 -19.02 -10.66
CA GLU A 58 -15.02 -19.69 -11.91
C GLU A 58 -14.64 -18.81 -13.11
N ALA A 59 -14.18 -19.45 -14.18
CA ALA A 59 -13.83 -18.76 -15.43
C ALA A 59 -15.03 -17.96 -15.97
N GLY A 60 -14.76 -16.73 -16.40
CA GLY A 60 -15.78 -15.83 -16.95
C GLY A 60 -16.72 -15.19 -15.92
N LYS A 61 -16.55 -15.44 -14.62
CA LYS A 61 -17.28 -14.72 -13.58
C LYS A 61 -16.55 -13.46 -13.16
N ILE A 62 -17.32 -12.41 -12.91
CA ILE A 62 -16.85 -11.20 -12.23
C ILE A 62 -17.12 -11.38 -10.73
N VAL A 63 -16.07 -11.27 -9.92
CA VAL A 63 -16.15 -11.39 -8.46
C VAL A 63 -15.66 -10.10 -7.83
N ALA A 64 -16.39 -9.59 -6.83
CA ALA A 64 -16.00 -8.43 -6.05
C ALA A 64 -15.34 -8.86 -4.74
N LEU A 65 -14.15 -8.32 -4.45
CA LEU A 65 -13.46 -8.51 -3.18
C LEU A 65 -13.75 -7.32 -2.25
N VAL A 66 -14.50 -7.56 -1.17
CA VAL A 66 -14.98 -6.52 -0.25
C VAL A 66 -14.42 -6.70 1.16
N GLY A 67 -14.21 -5.59 1.88
CA GLY A 67 -13.65 -5.60 3.24
C GLY A 67 -13.17 -4.23 3.69
N GLN A 68 -12.92 -4.06 4.99
CA GLN A 68 -12.43 -2.80 5.58
C GLN A 68 -11.04 -2.39 5.06
N SER A 69 -10.66 -1.12 5.22
CA SER A 69 -9.30 -0.67 4.89
C SER A 69 -8.26 -1.49 5.67
N GLY A 70 -7.18 -1.92 5.00
CA GLY A 70 -6.14 -2.76 5.60
C GLY A 70 -6.44 -4.27 5.67
N SER A 71 -7.60 -4.75 5.22
CA SER A 71 -7.97 -6.18 5.29
C SER A 71 -7.24 -7.11 4.30
N GLY A 72 -6.21 -6.65 3.61
CA GLY A 72 -5.44 -7.47 2.64
C GLY A 72 -6.03 -7.57 1.22
N LYS A 73 -7.05 -6.80 0.84
CA LYS A 73 -7.65 -6.91 -0.52
C LYS A 73 -6.64 -6.77 -1.66
N SER A 74 -5.81 -5.74 -1.61
CA SER A 74 -4.72 -5.54 -2.59
C SER A 74 -3.66 -6.64 -2.50
N THR A 75 -3.47 -7.24 -1.32
CA THR A 75 -2.57 -8.39 -1.14
C THR A 75 -3.09 -9.62 -1.88
N VAL A 76 -4.41 -9.88 -1.88
CA VAL A 76 -5.00 -10.98 -2.69
C VAL A 76 -4.70 -10.79 -4.17
N LEU A 77 -4.85 -9.57 -4.68
CA LEU A 77 -4.51 -9.27 -6.07
C LEU A 77 -3.01 -9.50 -6.34
N GLY A 78 -2.13 -9.04 -5.45
CA GLY A 78 -0.70 -9.28 -5.59
C GLY A 78 -0.29 -10.77 -5.54
N LEU A 79 -1.00 -11.59 -4.76
CA LEU A 79 -0.81 -13.05 -4.75
C LEU A 79 -1.29 -13.68 -6.07
N ILE A 80 -2.42 -13.23 -6.60
CA ILE A 80 -2.95 -13.69 -7.89
C ILE A 80 -1.98 -13.29 -9.03
N GLU A 81 -1.55 -12.04 -9.07
CA GLU A 81 -0.60 -11.51 -10.06
C GLU A 81 0.84 -12.01 -9.86
N ARG A 82 1.10 -12.82 -8.82
CA ARG A 82 2.41 -13.35 -8.43
C ARG A 82 3.47 -12.27 -8.17
N PHE A 83 3.05 -11.11 -7.66
CA PHE A 83 3.95 -10.13 -7.05
C PHE A 83 4.46 -10.58 -5.68
N TYR A 84 3.76 -11.51 -5.02
CA TYR A 84 4.19 -12.14 -3.78
C TYR A 84 3.99 -13.65 -3.88
N ASP A 85 4.92 -14.41 -3.30
CA ASP A 85 4.74 -15.84 -3.07
C ASP A 85 4.11 -16.08 -1.69
N PRO A 86 3.19 -17.05 -1.56
CA PRO A 86 2.65 -17.43 -0.27
C PRO A 86 3.74 -18.05 0.61
N ILE A 87 3.76 -17.70 1.90
CA ILE A 87 4.70 -18.25 2.88
C ILE A 87 4.50 -19.77 3.04
N GLN A 88 3.24 -20.24 3.00
CA GLN A 88 2.86 -21.65 3.06
C GLN A 88 1.61 -21.92 2.20
N GLY A 89 1.55 -23.11 1.60
CA GLY A 89 0.52 -23.51 0.64
C GLY A 89 0.85 -23.03 -0.78
N SER A 90 0.95 -23.95 -1.74
CA SER A 90 1.55 -23.68 -3.06
C SER A 90 0.59 -23.75 -4.25
N ASP A 91 -0.72 -23.92 -4.02
CA ASP A 91 -1.61 -24.36 -5.09
C ASP A 91 -2.49 -23.21 -5.61
N LEU A 92 -1.87 -22.12 -6.05
CA LEU A 92 -2.53 -21.21 -7.00
C LEU A 92 -2.55 -21.89 -8.38
N ILE A 93 -3.51 -22.81 -8.54
CA ILE A 93 -3.77 -23.51 -9.81
C ILE A 93 -4.62 -22.58 -10.68
N TYR A 94 -3.98 -21.98 -11.69
CA TYR A 94 -4.69 -21.37 -12.79
C TYR A 94 -5.09 -22.46 -13.78
N ASP A 95 -6.32 -22.97 -13.67
CA ASP A 95 -6.89 -23.78 -14.73
C ASP A 95 -7.36 -22.85 -15.85
N TYR A 96 -6.40 -22.33 -16.61
CA TYR A 96 -6.68 -21.64 -17.85
C TYR A 96 -7.19 -22.70 -18.81
N PHE A 97 -8.52 -22.83 -18.92
CA PHE A 97 -9.13 -23.54 -20.03
C PHE A 97 -8.66 -22.82 -21.29
N ARG A 98 -7.60 -23.33 -21.91
CA ARG A 98 -7.16 -22.93 -23.24
C ARG A 98 -8.37 -23.26 -24.09
N ALA A 99 -9.18 -22.25 -24.42
CA ALA A 99 -10.17 -22.38 -25.47
C ALA A 99 -9.38 -22.90 -26.66
N SER A 100 -9.60 -24.17 -27.00
CA SER A 100 -9.06 -24.80 -28.19
C SER A 100 -9.33 -23.83 -29.33
N THR A 101 -8.27 -23.21 -29.86
CA THR A 101 -8.36 -22.47 -31.11
C THR A 101 -9.10 -23.40 -32.06
N PRO A 102 -10.26 -23.02 -32.62
CA PRO A 102 -10.90 -23.85 -33.63
C PRO A 102 -9.83 -24.06 -34.70
N SER A 103 -9.45 -25.31 -34.95
CA SER A 103 -8.68 -25.63 -36.14
C SER A 103 -9.56 -25.20 -37.30
N ILE A 104 -9.28 -24.05 -37.90
CA ILE A 104 -9.87 -23.67 -39.18
C ILE A 104 -9.20 -24.58 -40.21
N SER A 105 -9.67 -25.82 -40.28
CA SER A 105 -9.41 -26.72 -41.39
C SER A 105 -10.43 -26.37 -42.48
N GLY A 106 -10.20 -25.25 -43.13
CA GLY A 106 -10.97 -24.81 -44.29
C GLY A 106 -10.05 -23.98 -45.18
N PRO A 107 -10.02 -24.21 -46.50
CA PRO A 107 -9.16 -23.45 -47.39
C PRO A 107 -9.56 -21.97 -47.33
N LEU A 108 -8.56 -21.11 -47.09
CA LEU A 108 -8.67 -19.65 -47.19
C LEU A 108 -8.97 -19.28 -48.64
N PHE A 109 -10.24 -19.34 -49.03
CA PHE A 109 -10.73 -18.69 -50.24
C PHE A 109 -11.17 -17.28 -49.86
N TRP A 110 -10.40 -16.29 -50.32
CA TRP A 110 -10.88 -14.92 -50.47
C TRP A 110 -11.60 -14.87 -51.83
N ASP A 111 -12.91 -14.63 -51.83
CA ASP A 111 -13.60 -13.93 -52.92
C ASP A 111 -13.74 -12.45 -52.51
#